data_AF-A0A1H1ADI1-F1
#
_entry.id   AF-A0A1H1ADI1-F1
#
_cell.length_a   1.000
_cell.length_b   1.000
_cell.length_c   1.000
_cell.angle_alpha   90.00
_cell.angle_beta   90.00
_cell.angle_gamma   90.00
#
_symmetry.space_group_name_H-M   'P 1'
#
loop_
_entity.id
_entity.type
_entity.pdbx_description
1 polymer ?
#
loop_
_entity_poly.entity_id
_entity_poly.type
_entity_poly.pdbx_seq_one_letter_code
_entity_poly.pdbx_strand_id
1 'polypeptide(L)'
;MSSIDDTGIPERAYRWIFFGVVLYFALVGYSAVANEPLAMLAATVIFGVIAIGLGVVLYRQSGGEPSPTLAAAIFLTLGGFLQFAFLATGQSVIDDLSSLAVFAGVGLYLYTVWSDN
;
A
#
# COMPACT_ATOMS: atom_id res chain seq x y z
N MET A 1 7.05 0.55 28.79
CA MET A 1 8.18 0.58 27.84
C MET A 1 7.68 1.25 26.57
N SER A 2 8.12 2.48 26.30
CA SER A 2 7.70 3.27 25.14
C SER A 2 8.32 2.70 23.87
N SER A 3 7.55 1.95 23.07
CA SER A 3 7.96 1.36 21.79
C SER A 3 7.74 2.34 20.62
N ILE A 4 8.03 3.63 20.84
CA ILE A 4 8.04 4.63 19.78
C ILE A 4 9.47 4.64 19.28
N ASP A 5 9.67 4.06 18.10
CA ASP A 5 10.91 4.20 17.33
C ASP A 5 11.19 5.69 17.11
N ASP A 6 12.46 6.10 16.97
CA ASP A 6 12.89 7.52 16.89
C ASP A 6 12.26 8.31 15.70
N THR A 7 11.45 7.65 14.88
CA THR A 7 10.66 8.18 13.75
C THR A 7 9.20 8.53 14.10
N GLY A 8 8.74 8.28 15.32
CA GLY A 8 7.36 8.58 15.76
C GLY A 8 6.28 7.64 15.22
N ILE A 9 6.65 6.57 14.51
CA ILE A 9 5.72 5.59 13.95
C ILE A 9 5.68 4.34 14.84
N PRO A 10 4.49 3.94 15.34
CA PRO A 10 4.40 2.79 16.22
C PRO A 10 4.73 1.51 15.44
N GLU A 11 5.67 0.71 15.94
CA GLU A 11 6.09 -0.60 15.42
C GLU A 11 4.91 -1.55 15.09
N ARG A 12 3.78 -1.35 15.78
CA ARG A 12 2.51 -2.00 15.51
C ARG A 12 1.99 -1.80 14.09
N ALA A 13 2.18 -0.61 13.50
CA ALA A 13 1.72 -0.29 12.15
C ALA A 13 2.44 -1.16 11.11
N TYR A 14 3.76 -1.30 11.20
CA TYR A 14 4.53 -2.17 10.31
C TYR A 14 4.11 -3.64 10.44
N ARG A 15 3.87 -4.12 11.66
CA ARG A 15 3.37 -5.48 11.87
C ARG A 15 2.01 -5.71 11.21
N TRP A 16 1.08 -4.75 11.34
CA TRP A 16 -0.23 -4.85 10.68
C TRP A 16 -0.13 -4.78 9.16
N ILE A 17 0.72 -3.91 8.62
CA ILE A 17 0.99 -3.85 7.18
C ILE A 17 1.54 -5.19 6.70
N PHE A 18 2.52 -5.76 7.40
CA PHE A 18 3.09 -7.06 7.08
C PHE A 18 2.05 -8.18 7.09
N PHE A 19 1.23 -8.27 8.14
CA PHE A 19 0.13 -9.25 8.17
C PHE A 19 -0.88 -9.04 7.04
N GLY A 20 -1.19 -7.78 6.71
CA GLY A 20 -2.02 -7.43 5.57
C GLY A 20 -1.43 -7.97 4.27
N VAL A 21 -0.13 -7.75 4.03
CA VAL A 21 0.57 -8.22 2.82
C VAL A 21 0.54 -9.75 2.75
N VAL A 22 0.83 -10.44 3.85
CA VAL A 22 0.77 -11.91 3.91
C VAL A 22 -0.66 -12.41 3.61
N LEU A 23 -1.68 -11.78 4.20
CA LEU A 23 -3.08 -12.13 3.97
C LEU A 23 -3.50 -11.88 2.52
N TYR A 24 -3.07 -10.76 1.93
CA TYR A 24 -3.30 -10.45 0.52
C TYR A 24 -2.80 -11.58 -0.38
N PHE A 25 -1.53 -11.98 -0.24
CA PHE A 25 -0.97 -13.05 -1.06
C PHE A 25 -1.63 -14.41 -0.79
N ALA A 26 -2.02 -14.70 0.46
CA ALA A 26 -2.76 -15.91 0.78
C ALA A 26 -4.13 -15.94 0.07
N LEU A 27 -4.85 -14.82 0.03
CA LEU A 27 -6.14 -14.70 -0.66
C LEU A 27 -6.00 -14.78 -2.17
N VAL A 28 -4.98 -14.14 -2.74
CA VAL A 28 -4.68 -14.24 -4.18
C VAL A 28 -4.37 -15.70 -4.55
N GLY A 29 -3.51 -16.36 -3.79
CA GLY A 29 -3.16 -17.77 -4.00
C GLY A 29 -4.37 -18.69 -3.87
N TYR A 30 -5.20 -18.49 -2.84
CA TYR A 30 -6.44 -19.25 -2.66
C TYR A 30 -7.42 -19.01 -3.82
N SER A 31 -7.63 -17.75 -4.22
CA SER A 31 -8.49 -17.40 -5.35
C SER A 31 -8.05 -18.09 -6.64
N ALA A 32 -6.74 -18.17 -6.90
CA ALA A 32 -6.19 -18.79 -8.10
C ALA A 32 -6.37 -20.33 -8.09
N VAL A 33 -6.22 -20.97 -6.93
CA VAL A 33 -6.35 -22.44 -6.80
C VAL A 33 -7.82 -22.88 -6.75
N ALA A 34 -8.65 -22.17 -6.00
CA ALA A 34 -10.05 -22.51 -5.78
C ALA A 34 -11.01 -21.93 -6.83
N ASN A 35 -10.52 -21.03 -7.72
CA ASN A 35 -11.36 -20.23 -8.63
C ASN A 35 -12.49 -19.48 -7.90
N GLU A 36 -12.19 -18.96 -6.70
CA GLU A 36 -13.16 -18.29 -5.84
C GLU A 36 -13.10 -16.76 -6.03
N PRO A 37 -14.05 -16.15 -6.79
CA PRO A 37 -14.00 -14.72 -7.12
C PRO A 37 -14.17 -13.83 -5.88
N LEU A 38 -14.84 -14.32 -4.84
CA LEU A 38 -15.00 -13.60 -3.58
C LEU A 38 -13.65 -13.41 -2.86
N ALA A 39 -12.74 -14.39 -2.96
CA ALA A 39 -11.41 -14.27 -2.38
C ALA A 39 -10.57 -13.22 -3.11
N MET A 40 -10.69 -13.11 -4.44
CA MET A 40 -10.05 -12.04 -5.21
C MET A 40 -10.59 -10.67 -4.78
N LEU A 41 -11.91 -10.53 -4.62
CA LEU A 41 -12.51 -9.27 -4.19
C LEU A 41 -12.00 -8.86 -2.80
N ALA A 42 -11.93 -9.80 -1.86
CA ALA A 42 -11.35 -9.57 -0.53
C ALA A 42 -9.86 -9.15 -0.62
N ALA A 43 -9.07 -9.80 -1.49
CA ALA A 43 -7.68 -9.43 -1.72
C ALA A 43 -7.57 -7.99 -2.24
N THR A 44 -8.42 -7.60 -3.19
CA THR A 44 -8.47 -6.24 -3.73
C THR A 44 -8.74 -5.19 -2.66
N VAL A 45 -9.68 -5.45 -1.75
CA VAL A 45 -9.96 -4.56 -0.61
C VAL A 45 -8.73 -4.43 0.28
N ILE A 46 -8.13 -5.55 0.65
CA ILE A 46 -6.95 -5.57 1.55
C ILE A 46 -5.77 -4.84 0.91
N PHE A 47 -5.55 -5.02 -0.39
CA PHE A 47 -4.53 -4.30 -1.14
C PHE A 47 -4.71 -2.78 -1.05
N GLY A 48 -5.93 -2.29 -1.27
CA GLY A 48 -6.25 -0.87 -1.11
C GLY A 48 -5.96 -0.35 0.30
N VAL A 49 -6.33 -1.11 1.34
CA VAL A 49 -6.04 -0.75 2.74
C VAL A 49 -4.54 -0.69 3.00
N ILE A 50 -3.77 -1.66 2.52
CA ILE A 50 -2.30 -1.69 2.68
C ILE A 50 -1.66 -0.48 1.99
N ALA A 51 -2.07 -0.17 0.76
CA ALA A 51 -1.53 0.94 -0.01
C ALA A 51 -1.76 2.28 0.71
N ILE A 52 -2.98 2.52 1.20
CA ILE A 52 -3.29 3.73 2.00
C ILE A 52 -2.49 3.72 3.31
N GLY A 53 -2.46 2.60 4.03
CA GLY A 53 -1.74 2.48 5.30
C GLY A 53 -0.25 2.77 5.16
N LEU A 54 0.39 2.21 4.13
CA LEU A 54 1.79 2.46 3.83
C LEU A 54 2.02 3.91 3.40
N GLY A 55 1.13 4.47 2.58
CA GLY A 55 1.17 5.88 2.20
C GLY A 55 1.13 6.82 3.41
N VAL A 56 0.24 6.56 4.37
CA VAL A 56 0.15 7.34 5.63
C VAL A 56 1.42 7.22 6.47
N VAL A 57 2.01 6.02 6.54
CA VAL A 57 3.28 5.79 7.23
C VAL A 57 4.39 6.61 6.58
N LEU A 58 4.54 6.54 5.26
CA LEU A 58 5.57 7.30 4.53
C LEU A 58 5.37 8.81 4.63
N TYR A 59 4.12 9.29 4.64
CA TYR A 59 3.81 10.71 4.84
C TYR A 59 4.29 11.21 6.21
N ARG A 60 4.15 10.38 7.25
CA ARG A 60 4.68 10.72 8.58
C ARG A 60 6.20 10.71 8.61
N GLN A 61 6.83 9.75 7.93
CA GLN A 61 8.30 9.70 7.85
C GLN A 61 8.89 10.89 7.10
N SER A 62 8.21 11.40 6.07
CA SER A 62 8.71 12.55 5.31
C SER A 62 8.63 13.87 6.06
N GLY A 63 7.94 13.93 7.21
CA GLY A 63 7.72 15.17 7.96
C GLY A 63 6.92 16.24 7.20
N GLY A 64 6.33 15.89 6.05
CA GLY A 64 5.68 16.84 5.15
C GLY A 64 6.63 17.65 4.27
N GLU A 65 7.93 17.36 4.28
CA GLU A 65 8.91 18.06 3.46
C GLU A 65 8.99 17.47 2.03
N PRO A 66 9.23 18.30 1.00
CA PRO A 66 9.41 17.84 -0.37
C PRO A 66 10.57 16.84 -0.49
N SER A 67 10.22 15.56 -0.62
CA SER A 67 11.17 14.44 -0.67
C SER A 67 10.60 13.33 -1.54
N PRO A 68 11.42 12.41 -2.06
CA PRO A 68 10.90 11.27 -2.82
C PRO A 68 10.07 10.33 -1.91
N THR A 69 10.29 10.33 -0.59
CA THR A 69 9.43 9.67 0.41
C THR A 69 8.03 10.26 0.44
N LEU A 70 7.90 11.59 0.39
CA LEU A 70 6.59 12.26 0.28
C LEU A 70 5.89 11.92 -1.04
N ALA A 71 6.63 11.89 -2.15
CA ALA A 71 6.07 11.49 -3.43
C ALA A 71 5.57 10.04 -3.39
N ALA A 72 6.36 9.12 -2.82
CA ALA A 72 5.96 7.73 -2.60
C ALA A 72 4.66 7.63 -1.77
N ALA A 73 4.56 8.41 -0.69
CA ALA A 73 3.37 8.47 0.15
C ALA A 73 2.11 8.88 -0.63
N ILE A 74 2.22 9.92 -1.46
CA ILE A 74 1.12 10.42 -2.29
C ILE A 74 0.68 9.37 -3.30
N PHE A 75 1.63 8.78 -4.04
CA PHE A 75 1.33 7.78 -5.07
C PHE A 75 0.69 6.52 -4.48
N LEU A 76 1.18 6.01 -3.34
CA LEU A 76 0.58 4.86 -2.65
C LEU A 76 -0.84 5.16 -2.15
N THR A 77 -1.04 6.34 -1.56
CA THR A 77 -2.35 6.75 -1.03
C THR A 77 -3.35 6.91 -2.16
N LEU A 78 -2.96 7.60 -3.25
CA LEU A 78 -3.79 7.74 -4.45
C LEU A 78 -4.11 6.38 -5.07
N GLY A 79 -3.11 5.51 -5.26
CA GLY A 79 -3.32 4.16 -5.77
C GLY A 79 -4.33 3.38 -4.93
N GLY A 80 -4.18 3.39 -3.60
CA GLY A 80 -5.15 2.75 -2.71
C GLY A 80 -6.58 3.29 -2.84
N PHE A 81 -6.76 4.62 -2.96
CA PHE A 81 -8.08 5.21 -3.21
C PHE A 81 -8.64 4.84 -4.60
N LEU A 82 -7.79 4.81 -5.63
CA LEU A 82 -8.19 4.36 -6.96
C LEU A 82 -8.64 2.89 -6.92
N GLN A 83 -8.03 2.03 -6.12
CA GLN A 83 -8.49 0.66 -5.95
C GLN A 83 -9.93 0.58 -5.42
N PHE A 84 -10.29 1.42 -4.46
CA PHE A 84 -11.67 1.51 -3.97
C PHE A 84 -12.62 2.11 -5.01
N ALA A 85 -12.15 3.08 -5.80
CA ALA A 85 -12.91 3.61 -6.92
C ALA A 85 -13.17 2.55 -8.00
N PHE A 86 -12.20 1.67 -8.27
CA PHE A 86 -12.38 0.51 -9.13
C PHE A 86 -13.45 -0.44 -8.57
N LEU A 87 -13.40 -0.77 -7.27
CA LEU A 87 -14.43 -1.60 -6.63
C LEU A 87 -15.84 -1.00 -6.74
N ALA A 88 -15.96 0.33 -6.72
CA ALA A 88 -17.25 1.02 -6.85
C ALA A 88 -17.76 1.12 -8.30
N THR A 89 -16.85 1.24 -9.26
CA THR A 89 -17.20 1.56 -10.67
C THR A 89 -17.10 0.37 -11.62
N GLY A 90 -16.28 -0.63 -11.28
CA GLY A 90 -15.96 -1.79 -12.13
C GLY A 90 -15.15 -1.45 -13.39
N GLN A 91 -14.59 -0.23 -13.51
CA GLN A 91 -13.85 0.16 -14.71
C GLN A 91 -12.38 -0.28 -14.65
N SER A 92 -11.97 -1.13 -15.59
CA SER A 92 -10.60 -1.67 -15.65
C SER A 92 -9.51 -0.59 -15.77
N VAL A 93 -9.80 0.54 -16.45
CA VAL A 93 -8.84 1.66 -16.56
C VAL A 93 -8.46 2.23 -15.19
N ILE A 94 -9.38 2.22 -14.22
CA ILE A 94 -9.09 2.69 -12.86
C ILE A 94 -8.19 1.71 -12.11
N ASP A 95 -8.34 0.41 -12.37
CA ASP A 95 -7.49 -0.64 -11.80
C ASP A 95 -6.04 -0.55 -12.33
N ASP A 96 -5.89 -0.29 -13.63
CA ASP A 96 -4.59 -0.07 -14.27
C ASP A 96 -3.89 1.18 -13.69
N LEU A 97 -4.64 2.28 -13.54
CA LEU A 97 -4.13 3.51 -12.94
C LEU A 97 -3.77 3.35 -11.46
N SER A 98 -4.58 2.59 -10.70
CA SER A 98 -4.29 2.21 -9.32
C SER A 98 -2.95 1.48 -9.23
N SER A 99 -2.80 0.44 -10.04
CA SER A 99 -1.60 -0.39 -10.10
C SER A 99 -0.37 0.43 -10.48
N LEU A 100 -0.50 1.31 -11.48
CA LEU A 100 0.58 2.21 -11.90
C LEU A 100 0.98 3.18 -10.77
N ALA A 101 0.01 3.76 -10.07
CA ALA A 101 0.27 4.66 -8.95
C ALA A 101 0.95 3.93 -7.80
N VAL A 102 0.48 2.74 -7.41
CA VAL A 102 1.14 1.93 -6.37
C VAL A 102 2.55 1.56 -6.80
N PHE A 103 2.75 1.13 -8.04
CA PHE A 103 4.07 0.78 -8.57
C PHE A 103 5.04 1.97 -8.53
N ALA A 104 4.60 3.16 -8.96
CA ALA A 104 5.39 4.39 -8.86
C ALA A 104 5.73 4.73 -7.41
N GLY A 105 4.76 4.57 -6.50
CA GLY A 105 4.94 4.81 -5.07
C GLY A 105 5.99 3.89 -4.44
N VAL A 106 5.89 2.58 -4.70
CA VAL A 106 6.88 1.60 -4.23
C VAL A 106 8.25 1.87 -4.86
N GLY A 107 8.31 2.17 -6.16
CA GLY A 107 9.56 2.49 -6.85
C GLY A 107 10.28 3.70 -6.26
N LEU A 108 9.55 4.77 -5.94
CA LEU A 108 10.10 5.95 -5.28
C LEU A 108 10.61 5.64 -3.87
N TYR A 109 9.89 4.83 -3.10
CA TYR A 109 10.34 4.41 -1.78
C TYR A 109 11.62 3.55 -1.84
N LEU A 110 11.71 2.63 -2.80
CA LEU A 110 12.93 1.85 -3.00
C LEU A 110 14.10 2.73 -3.44
N TYR A 111 13.84 3.73 -4.28
CA TYR A 111 14.83 4.71 -4.67
C TYR A 111 15.37 5.50 -3.48
N THR A 112 14.51 5.97 -2.56
CA THR A 112 14.98 6.65 -1.33
C THR A 112 15.83 5.74 -0.46
N VAL A 113 15.39 4.49 -0.25
CA VAL A 113 16.15 3.52 0.55
C VAL A 113 17.51 3.23 -0.08
N TRP A 114 17.60 3.22 -1.42
CA TRP A 114 18.86 3.03 -2.12
C TRP A 114 19.77 4.26 -2.09
N SER A 115 19.22 5.47 -2.21
CA SER A 115 20.02 6.70 -2.22
C SER A 115 20.58 7.08 -0.85
N ASP A 116 19.88 6.69 0.22
CA ASP A 116 20.24 7.04 1.59
C ASP A 116 21.25 6.06 2.22
N ASN A 117 21.68 5.03 1.48
CA ASN A 117 22.54 3.93 1.92
C ASN A 117 23.91 3.97 1.21
#